data_AF-A0A5C7ADA6-F1
#
_entry.id   AF-A0A5C7ADA6-F1
#
_cell.length_a   1.000
_cell.length_b   1.000
_cell.length_c   1.000
_cell.angle_alpha   90.00
_cell.angle_beta   90.00
_cell.angle_gamma   90.00
#
_symmetry.space_group_name_H-M   'P 1'
#
loop_
_entity.id
_entity.type
_entity.pdbx_description
1 polymer ?
#
loop_
_entity_poly.entity_id
_entity_poly.type
_entity_poly.pdbx_seq_one_letter_code
_entity_poly.pdbx_strand_id
1 'polypeptide(L)'
;MKLKAYALLTFCFLMLLTSCKKDDDDAITQVPPRDRTEQQLADFDSLKNYLNTHYYNRTTFTQPGNHSISELIITELPKDGSGNYLPMPDPTNNQLLSEAVNIDAPKTTTYLDTEYQYYILELNEGGGVNPNFSDKVRLNYNGFLSNGTSFDGTVTPTDFDLMNLIPGWREVIPQFKTSSNFVENADGTVTFNNYGLGVMFLPSGLGYFSSPTATIPAYSNINFKFELYQSEIADHDGDGIPSFMEDLNGDKNLFNDDTDANNVPNFLDGDDDGDRVLTINEMTRQTYTVNKANGDTEPVLAEGEYVRSREVTGGILTIKTLKVVDANGDGIPDHLQKSVTTDYSK
;
A
#
# COMPACT_ATOMS: atom_id res chain seq x y z
N MET A 1 -2.84 -28.20 -76.47
CA MET A 1 -3.12 -28.37 -75.03
C MET A 1 -2.41 -27.37 -74.09
N LYS A 2 -1.59 -26.42 -74.56
CA LYS A 2 -0.86 -25.51 -73.65
C LYS A 2 -1.48 -24.11 -73.46
N LEU A 3 -2.30 -23.60 -74.40
CA LEU A 3 -2.92 -22.26 -74.23
C LEU A 3 -4.10 -22.22 -73.23
N LYS A 4 -4.85 -23.32 -73.09
CA LYS A 4 -6.00 -23.39 -72.16
C LYS A 4 -5.56 -23.50 -70.69
N ALA A 5 -4.35 -23.98 -70.42
CA ALA A 5 -3.80 -24.06 -69.07
C ALA A 5 -3.36 -22.69 -68.54
N TYR A 6 -2.77 -21.83 -69.39
CA TYR A 6 -2.35 -20.49 -68.99
C TYR A 6 -3.53 -19.50 -68.82
N ALA A 7 -4.63 -19.67 -69.56
CA ALA A 7 -5.84 -18.88 -69.38
C ALA A 7 -6.57 -19.21 -68.06
N LEU A 8 -6.50 -20.46 -67.59
CA LEU A 8 -7.07 -20.87 -66.31
C LEU A 8 -6.19 -20.42 -65.12
N LEU A 9 -4.86 -20.43 -65.30
CA LEU A 9 -3.91 -19.97 -64.26
C LEU A 9 -3.93 -18.45 -64.05
N THR A 10 -4.13 -17.67 -65.12
CA THR A 10 -4.22 -16.19 -65.03
C THR A 10 -5.58 -15.73 -64.49
N PHE A 11 -6.66 -16.49 -64.72
CA PHE A 11 -7.96 -16.23 -64.10
C PHE A 11 -8.00 -16.59 -62.60
N CYS A 12 -7.27 -17.62 -62.18
CA CYS A 12 -7.10 -17.95 -60.76
C CYS A 12 -6.17 -16.96 -60.02
N PHE A 13 -5.19 -16.36 -60.69
CA PHE A 13 -4.32 -15.34 -60.07
C PHE A 13 -5.01 -13.97 -59.94
N LEU A 14 -6.01 -13.67 -60.79
CA LEU A 14 -6.79 -12.43 -60.70
C LEU A 14 -7.91 -12.47 -59.63
N MET A 15 -8.35 -13.66 -59.20
CA MET A 15 -9.28 -13.80 -58.06
C MET A 15 -8.59 -13.74 -56.69
N LEU A 16 -7.26 -13.78 -56.63
CA LEU A 16 -6.50 -13.61 -55.38
C LEU A 16 -6.29 -12.14 -54.98
N LEU A 17 -6.78 -11.18 -55.80
CA LEU A 17 -6.68 -9.74 -55.52
C LEU A 17 -8.01 -9.09 -55.13
N THR A 18 -9.07 -9.87 -54.90
CA THR A 18 -10.39 -9.38 -54.44
C THR A 18 -10.91 -10.20 -53.27
N SER A 19 -10.14 -10.25 -52.18
CA SER A 19 -10.67 -10.58 -50.85
C SER A 19 -9.99 -9.76 -49.76
N CYS A 20 -9.86 -8.45 -49.99
CA CYS A 20 -9.99 -7.51 -48.89
C CYS A 20 -11.49 -7.33 -48.68
N LYS A 21 -12.11 -8.20 -47.88
CA LYS A 21 -13.21 -7.69 -47.08
C LYS A 21 -12.59 -6.61 -46.20
N LYS A 22 -13.19 -5.43 -46.21
CA LYS A 22 -13.08 -4.50 -45.09
C LYS A 22 -13.85 -5.16 -43.95
N ASP A 23 -13.28 -6.20 -43.36
CA ASP A 23 -13.75 -6.73 -42.09
C ASP A 23 -12.91 -5.98 -41.06
N ASP A 24 -13.52 -4.87 -40.63
CA ASP A 24 -13.43 -4.30 -39.29
C ASP A 24 -11.98 -4.17 -38.77
N ASP A 25 -11.38 -2.98 -38.93
CA ASP A 25 -11.23 -2.08 -37.79
C ASP A 25 -12.11 -2.45 -36.58
N ASP A 26 -11.82 -3.59 -35.94
CA ASP A 26 -11.97 -3.79 -34.50
C ASP A 26 -10.97 -2.82 -33.84
N ALA A 27 -11.18 -1.53 -34.07
CA ALA A 27 -10.77 -0.50 -33.15
C ALA A 27 -11.44 -0.92 -31.85
N ILE A 28 -10.67 -1.53 -30.95
CA ILE A 28 -11.08 -1.82 -29.59
C ILE A 28 -11.68 -0.50 -29.12
N THR A 29 -13.01 -0.43 -29.03
CA THR A 29 -13.68 0.76 -28.54
C THR A 29 -13.30 0.80 -27.06
N GLN A 30 -12.26 1.56 -26.74
CA GLN A 30 -11.87 1.79 -25.37
C GLN A 30 -13.02 2.56 -24.76
N VAL A 31 -13.88 1.85 -24.03
CA VAL A 31 -14.92 2.47 -23.23
C VAL A 31 -14.18 3.37 -22.25
N PRO A 32 -14.39 4.70 -22.28
CA PRO A 32 -13.70 5.58 -21.37
C PRO A 32 -13.96 5.14 -19.93
N PRO A 33 -12.98 5.26 -19.03
CA PRO A 33 -13.20 4.99 -17.63
C PRO A 33 -14.41 5.79 -17.11
N ARG A 34 -15.24 5.14 -16.28
CA ARG A 34 -16.29 5.82 -15.52
C ARG A 34 -15.71 6.97 -14.71
N ASP A 35 -16.53 7.99 -14.47
CA ASP A 35 -16.17 9.06 -13.56
C ASP A 35 -15.90 8.52 -12.15
N ARG A 36 -14.83 8.99 -11.51
CA ARG A 36 -14.40 8.49 -10.19
C ARG A 36 -15.39 8.85 -9.10
N THR A 37 -16.02 10.03 -9.17
CA THR A 37 -17.01 10.48 -8.19
C THR A 37 -18.27 9.65 -8.29
N GLU A 38 -18.79 9.44 -9.50
CA GLU A 38 -19.98 8.59 -9.71
C GLU A 38 -19.72 7.13 -9.31
N GLN A 39 -18.57 6.59 -9.70
CA GLN A 39 -18.22 5.21 -9.38
C GLN A 39 -18.01 5.02 -7.87
N GLN A 40 -17.40 5.99 -7.18
CA GLN A 40 -17.21 5.91 -5.74
C GLN A 40 -18.53 5.82 -4.99
N LEU A 41 -19.56 6.54 -5.41
CA LEU A 41 -20.90 6.44 -4.80
C LEU A 41 -21.48 5.02 -4.94
N ALA A 42 -21.37 4.43 -6.14
CA ALA A 42 -21.85 3.07 -6.39
C ALA A 42 -21.06 1.99 -5.62
N ASP A 43 -19.74 2.16 -5.55
CA ASP A 43 -18.85 1.29 -4.78
C ASP A 43 -19.18 1.35 -3.29
N PHE A 44 -19.34 2.57 -2.75
CA PHE A 44 -19.61 2.78 -1.34
C PHE A 44 -20.97 2.22 -0.91
N ASP A 45 -22.01 2.39 -1.73
CA ASP A 45 -23.31 1.75 -1.47
C ASP A 45 -23.21 0.22 -1.49
N SER A 46 -22.41 -0.33 -2.40
CA SER A 46 -22.16 -1.78 -2.45
C SER A 46 -21.36 -2.27 -1.23
N LEU A 47 -20.38 -1.50 -0.74
CA LEU A 47 -19.66 -1.79 0.51
C LEU A 47 -20.61 -1.80 1.71
N LYS A 48 -21.43 -0.75 1.86
CA LYS A 48 -22.42 -0.66 2.93
C LYS A 48 -23.40 -1.84 2.90
N ASN A 49 -23.84 -2.25 1.72
CA ASN A 49 -24.70 -3.42 1.59
C ASN A 49 -24.00 -4.69 2.06
N TYR A 50 -22.74 -4.91 1.64
CA TYR A 50 -21.94 -6.03 2.12
C TYR A 50 -21.80 -6.03 3.66
N LEU A 51 -21.44 -4.89 4.25
CA LEU A 51 -21.24 -4.75 5.70
C LEU A 51 -22.53 -4.95 6.50
N ASN A 52 -23.69 -4.55 5.98
CA ASN A 52 -24.98 -4.77 6.63
C ASN A 52 -25.49 -6.22 6.55
N THR A 53 -24.91 -7.02 5.64
CA THR A 53 -25.40 -8.37 5.34
C THR A 53 -24.41 -9.45 5.75
N HIS A 54 -23.28 -9.08 6.34
CA HIS A 54 -22.23 -10.00 6.76
C HIS A 54 -21.88 -9.80 8.23
N TYR A 55 -21.48 -10.89 8.87
CA TYR A 55 -21.03 -10.92 10.26
C TYR A 55 -19.75 -11.74 10.40
N TYR A 56 -19.07 -11.60 11.54
CA TYR A 56 -17.87 -12.36 11.85
C TYR A 56 -17.91 -12.98 13.25
N ASN A 57 -17.07 -14.00 13.47
CA ASN A 57 -16.88 -14.71 14.74
C ASN A 57 -16.14 -13.85 15.78
N ARG A 58 -16.79 -12.78 16.25
CA ARG A 58 -16.25 -11.77 17.16
C ARG A 58 -15.54 -12.34 18.39
N THR A 59 -16.10 -13.35 19.04
CA THR A 59 -15.55 -13.84 20.33
C THR A 59 -14.13 -14.36 20.24
N THR A 60 -13.71 -14.85 19.07
CA THR A 60 -12.31 -15.22 18.78
C THR A 60 -11.35 -14.05 19.04
N PHE A 61 -11.74 -12.82 18.70
CA PHE A 61 -10.87 -11.63 18.71
C PHE A 61 -11.11 -10.69 19.90
N THR A 62 -11.77 -11.15 20.97
CA THR A 62 -12.10 -10.30 22.13
C THR A 62 -10.91 -9.95 23.02
N GLN A 63 -9.79 -10.66 22.87
CA GLN A 63 -8.55 -10.40 23.57
C GLN A 63 -7.44 -10.19 22.54
N PRO A 64 -6.61 -9.14 22.70
CA PRO A 64 -5.39 -8.98 21.91
C PRO A 64 -4.54 -10.25 21.98
N GLY A 65 -3.95 -10.64 20.84
CA GLY A 65 -3.20 -11.89 20.76
C GLY A 65 -2.68 -12.16 19.35
N ASN A 66 -2.00 -13.30 19.22
CA ASN A 66 -1.38 -13.74 17.97
C ASN A 66 -2.39 -14.50 17.08
N HIS A 67 -3.59 -13.94 16.92
CA HIS A 67 -4.63 -14.53 16.07
C HIS A 67 -4.27 -14.40 14.59
N SER A 68 -4.63 -15.41 13.80
CA SER A 68 -4.38 -15.43 12.37
C SER A 68 -5.58 -15.01 11.53
N ILE A 69 -5.34 -14.48 10.33
CA ILE A 69 -6.39 -14.25 9.31
C ILE A 69 -7.18 -15.51 8.96
N SER A 70 -6.59 -16.69 9.18
CA SER A 70 -7.24 -17.99 8.96
C SER A 70 -8.33 -18.30 10.01
N GLU A 71 -8.26 -17.69 11.19
CA GLU A 71 -9.27 -17.82 12.24
C GLU A 71 -10.46 -16.88 12.03
N LEU A 72 -10.32 -15.88 11.15
CA LEU A 72 -11.39 -14.93 10.83
C LEU A 72 -12.36 -15.51 9.81
N ILE A 73 -13.58 -15.77 10.27
CA ILE A 73 -14.69 -16.26 9.45
C ILE A 73 -15.68 -15.12 9.26
N ILE A 74 -15.86 -14.69 8.01
CA ILE A 74 -16.89 -13.72 7.62
C ILE A 74 -17.98 -14.47 6.87
N THR A 75 -19.23 -14.31 7.30
CA THR A 75 -20.38 -15.09 6.80
C THR A 75 -21.52 -14.16 6.39
N GLU A 76 -22.15 -14.43 5.25
CA GLU A 76 -23.39 -13.74 4.86
C GLU A 76 -24.54 -14.17 5.78
N LEU A 77 -25.43 -13.23 6.12
CA LEU A 77 -26.66 -13.52 6.84
C LEU A 77 -27.49 -14.57 6.08
N PRO A 78 -28.10 -15.54 6.79
CA PRO A 78 -28.97 -16.51 6.16
C PRO A 78 -30.20 -15.83 5.57
N LYS A 79 -30.75 -16.41 4.50
CA LYS A 79 -31.98 -15.94 3.85
C LYS A 79 -33.12 -16.92 4.07
N ASP A 80 -34.34 -16.39 4.15
CA ASP A 80 -35.55 -17.22 4.10
C ASP A 80 -35.82 -17.74 2.67
N GLY A 81 -36.85 -18.57 2.51
CA GLY A 81 -37.25 -19.10 1.19
C GLY A 81 -37.75 -18.05 0.20
N SER A 82 -37.95 -16.79 0.63
CA SER A 82 -38.32 -15.65 -0.21
C SER A 82 -37.14 -14.74 -0.54
N GLY A 83 -35.94 -15.05 -0.03
CA GLY A 83 -34.71 -14.27 -0.25
C GLY A 83 -34.51 -13.12 0.74
N ASN A 84 -35.34 -12.98 1.77
CA ASN A 84 -35.14 -11.94 2.80
C ASN A 84 -34.07 -12.37 3.79
N TYR A 85 -33.22 -11.44 4.20
CA TYR A 85 -32.25 -11.69 5.27
C TYR A 85 -32.95 -11.98 6.60
N LEU A 86 -32.52 -13.06 7.24
CA LEU A 86 -32.89 -13.43 8.60
C LEU A 86 -31.94 -12.76 9.60
N PRO A 87 -32.34 -12.66 10.89
CA PRO A 87 -31.46 -12.16 11.94
C PRO A 87 -30.14 -12.95 12.04
N MET A 88 -29.08 -12.27 12.48
CA MET A 88 -27.76 -12.87 12.67
C MET A 88 -27.84 -14.08 13.62
N PRO A 89 -27.34 -15.26 13.20
CA PRO A 89 -27.21 -16.41 14.08
C PRO A 89 -26.21 -16.16 15.21
N ASP A 90 -26.52 -16.67 16.41
CA ASP A 90 -25.63 -16.63 17.58
C ASP A 90 -25.00 -15.25 17.86
N PRO A 91 -25.82 -14.24 18.23
CA PRO A 91 -25.35 -12.89 18.53
C PRO A 91 -24.49 -12.79 19.81
N THR A 92 -24.30 -13.90 20.53
CA THR A 92 -23.36 -13.93 21.66
C THR A 92 -21.93 -14.10 21.16
N ASN A 93 -21.73 -14.90 20.11
CA ASN A 93 -20.41 -15.17 19.54
C ASN A 93 -20.07 -14.34 18.31
N ASN A 94 -21.09 -13.87 17.60
CA ASN A 94 -20.96 -13.15 16.34
C ASN A 94 -21.30 -11.66 16.48
N GLN A 95 -20.80 -10.86 15.54
CA GLN A 95 -21.16 -9.45 15.40
C GLN A 95 -21.30 -9.06 13.93
N LEU A 96 -22.31 -8.25 13.61
CA LEU A 96 -22.48 -7.67 12.28
C LEU A 96 -21.30 -6.76 11.94
N LEU A 97 -20.82 -6.84 10.70
CA LEU A 97 -19.72 -5.99 10.25
C LEU A 97 -20.10 -4.51 10.30
N SER A 98 -21.33 -4.14 9.92
CA SER A 98 -21.82 -2.77 10.00
C SER A 98 -21.74 -2.16 11.39
N GLU A 99 -21.99 -2.96 12.43
CA GLU A 99 -21.82 -2.53 13.82
C GLU A 99 -20.33 -2.42 14.19
N ALA A 100 -19.54 -3.41 13.80
CA ALA A 100 -18.13 -3.51 14.18
C ALA A 100 -17.26 -2.40 13.57
N VAL A 101 -17.53 -2.00 12.32
CA VAL A 101 -16.79 -0.93 11.63
C VAL A 101 -17.38 0.46 11.87
N ASN A 102 -18.47 0.56 12.64
CA ASN A 102 -19.28 1.77 12.78
C ASN A 102 -19.67 2.35 11.41
N ILE A 103 -20.67 1.74 10.77
CA ILE A 103 -21.06 2.04 9.38
C ILE A 103 -21.36 3.53 9.11
N ASP A 104 -21.78 4.29 10.11
CA ASP A 104 -22.09 5.72 9.97
C ASP A 104 -20.85 6.63 10.05
N ALA A 105 -19.66 6.07 10.31
CA ALA A 105 -18.39 6.78 10.41
C ALA A 105 -17.30 6.15 9.51
N PRO A 106 -17.47 6.18 8.18
CA PRO A 106 -16.44 5.70 7.26
C PRO A 106 -15.14 6.49 7.41
N LYS A 107 -14.02 5.83 7.08
CA LYS A 107 -12.73 6.49 6.86
C LYS A 107 -12.76 7.21 5.52
N THR A 108 -12.03 8.32 5.41
CA THR A 108 -11.91 9.10 4.18
C THR A 108 -10.45 9.26 3.76
N THR A 109 -10.21 9.36 2.45
CA THR A 109 -8.95 9.81 1.86
C THR A 109 -9.24 10.49 0.51
N THR A 110 -8.34 11.33 0.02
CA THR A 110 -8.40 11.89 -1.34
C THR A 110 -7.38 11.18 -2.21
N TYR A 111 -7.80 10.71 -3.37
CA TYR A 111 -6.90 10.11 -4.35
C TYR A 111 -7.34 10.49 -5.76
N LEU A 112 -6.41 11.00 -6.57
CA LEU A 112 -6.70 11.48 -7.94
C LEU A 112 -7.93 12.41 -7.97
N ASP A 113 -7.85 13.47 -7.16
CA ASP A 113 -8.87 14.54 -7.03
C ASP A 113 -10.28 14.05 -6.65
N THR A 114 -10.40 12.85 -6.09
CA THR A 114 -11.68 12.26 -5.65
C THR A 114 -11.61 11.87 -4.18
N GLU A 115 -12.61 12.26 -3.39
CA GLU A 115 -12.76 11.78 -2.02
C GLU A 115 -13.34 10.37 -2.01
N TYR A 116 -12.64 9.45 -1.34
CA TYR A 116 -13.01 8.06 -1.16
C TYR A 116 -13.44 7.78 0.27
N GLN A 117 -14.46 6.95 0.41
CA GLN A 117 -14.95 6.41 1.68
C GLN A 117 -14.73 4.90 1.74
N TYR A 118 -14.20 4.42 2.87
CA TYR A 118 -13.85 3.01 3.08
C TYR A 118 -13.97 2.64 4.55
N TYR A 119 -13.85 1.34 4.85
CA TYR A 119 -13.96 0.83 6.22
C TYR A 119 -12.79 -0.07 6.59
N ILE A 120 -12.49 -0.08 7.89
CA ILE A 120 -11.49 -0.94 8.51
C ILE A 120 -12.17 -1.68 9.65
N LEU A 121 -12.02 -3.01 9.69
CA LEU A 121 -12.27 -3.82 10.89
C LEU A 121 -10.93 -4.05 11.57
N GLU A 122 -10.71 -3.40 12.71
CA GLU A 122 -9.55 -3.62 13.56
C GLU A 122 -9.84 -4.78 14.52
N LEU A 123 -9.05 -5.85 14.42
CA LEU A 123 -9.15 -7.02 15.31
C LEU A 123 -8.02 -7.02 16.36
N ASN A 124 -6.87 -6.49 15.97
CA ASN A 124 -5.77 -6.15 16.87
C ASN A 124 -5.00 -4.95 16.30
N GLU A 125 -4.81 -3.90 17.09
CA GLU A 125 -4.01 -2.74 16.66
C GLU A 125 -2.55 -3.14 16.41
N GLY A 126 -2.01 -4.05 17.23
CA GLY A 126 -0.59 -4.40 17.29
C GLY A 126 0.15 -3.65 18.40
N GLY A 127 1.34 -4.13 18.76
CA GLY A 127 2.11 -3.62 19.91
C GLY A 127 3.44 -2.97 19.57
N GLY A 128 3.82 -2.93 18.29
CA GLY A 128 5.04 -2.30 17.79
C GLY A 128 4.83 -0.86 17.36
N VAL A 129 5.49 -0.47 16.28
CA VAL A 129 5.41 0.87 15.68
C VAL A 129 4.46 0.87 14.49
N ASN A 130 3.87 2.03 14.21
CA ASN A 130 3.16 2.28 12.97
C ASN A 130 4.18 2.50 11.84
N PRO A 131 4.05 1.81 10.69
CA PRO A 131 4.81 2.15 9.49
C PRO A 131 4.33 3.48 8.90
N ASN A 132 5.19 4.16 8.15
CA ASN A 132 4.79 5.26 7.28
C ASN A 132 4.18 4.73 5.97
N PHE A 133 3.54 5.60 5.20
CA PHE A 133 2.82 5.22 3.97
C PHE A 133 3.75 4.79 2.82
N SER A 134 5.05 5.08 2.92
CA SER A 134 6.08 4.70 1.95
C SER A 134 7.01 3.59 2.45
N ASP A 135 6.82 3.08 3.67
CA ASP A 135 7.74 2.13 4.28
C ASP A 135 7.66 0.74 3.62
N LYS A 136 8.71 -0.05 3.84
CA LYS A 136 8.65 -1.50 3.59
C LYS A 136 7.98 -2.18 4.78
N VAL A 137 7.13 -3.15 4.51
CA VAL A 137 6.37 -3.89 5.52
C VAL A 137 6.45 -5.38 5.28
N ARG A 138 6.62 -6.14 6.37
CA ARG A 138 6.47 -7.60 6.37
C ARG A 138 5.08 -7.95 6.81
N LEU A 139 4.31 -8.61 5.96
CA LEU A 139 2.93 -8.99 6.29
C LEU A 139 2.53 -10.33 5.67
N ASN A 140 1.43 -10.85 6.21
CA ASN A 140 0.61 -11.84 5.51
C ASN A 140 -0.71 -11.22 5.12
N TYR A 141 -1.31 -11.71 4.03
CA TYR A 141 -2.66 -11.27 3.67
C TYR A 141 -3.45 -12.29 2.86
N ASN A 142 -4.75 -12.06 2.80
CA ASN A 142 -5.66 -12.69 1.85
C ASN A 142 -6.61 -11.65 1.26
N GLY A 143 -6.56 -11.49 -0.07
CA GLY A 143 -7.46 -10.65 -0.85
C GLY A 143 -8.68 -11.43 -1.32
N PHE A 144 -9.88 -10.85 -1.17
CA PHE A 144 -11.14 -11.46 -1.55
C PHE A 144 -12.20 -10.46 -2.03
N LEU A 145 -13.06 -10.89 -2.95
CA LEU A 145 -14.21 -10.13 -3.46
C LEU A 145 -15.41 -10.23 -2.52
N SER A 146 -16.42 -9.37 -2.68
CA SER A 146 -17.65 -9.37 -1.88
C SER A 146 -18.48 -10.68 -1.96
N ASN A 147 -18.21 -11.54 -2.94
CA ASN A 147 -18.81 -12.87 -3.03
C ASN A 147 -18.00 -13.95 -2.26
N GLY A 148 -16.97 -13.57 -1.52
CA GLY A 148 -16.08 -14.46 -0.77
C GLY A 148 -14.98 -15.13 -1.61
N THR A 149 -14.91 -14.89 -2.92
CA THR A 149 -13.87 -15.47 -3.79
C THR A 149 -12.53 -14.83 -3.46
N SER A 150 -11.57 -15.64 -3.00
CA SER A 150 -10.19 -15.20 -2.85
C SER A 150 -9.53 -15.04 -4.21
N PHE A 151 -8.79 -13.94 -4.40
CA PHE A 151 -8.12 -13.63 -5.66
C PHE A 151 -6.59 -13.55 -5.55
N ASP A 152 -6.05 -13.35 -4.34
CA ASP A 152 -4.60 -13.28 -4.06
C ASP A 152 -4.32 -13.48 -2.56
N GLY A 153 -3.08 -13.77 -2.19
CA GLY A 153 -2.64 -13.88 -0.80
C GLY A 153 -1.29 -14.54 -0.61
N THR A 154 -0.76 -14.44 0.62
CA THR A 154 0.51 -15.05 1.01
C THR A 154 0.28 -16.28 1.90
N VAL A 155 1.21 -17.23 1.84
CA VAL A 155 1.23 -18.41 2.73
C VAL A 155 2.27 -18.28 3.85
N THR A 156 3.26 -17.41 3.66
CA THR A 156 4.33 -17.10 4.62
C THR A 156 4.58 -15.59 4.62
N PRO A 157 5.01 -15.00 5.76
CA PRO A 157 5.28 -13.58 5.86
C PRO A 157 6.18 -13.10 4.71
N THR A 158 5.76 -12.06 4.01
CA THR A 158 6.42 -11.55 2.81
C THR A 158 6.65 -10.05 2.94
N ASP A 159 7.77 -9.57 2.42
CA ASP A 159 8.13 -8.16 2.41
C ASP A 159 7.50 -7.47 1.21
N PHE A 160 6.85 -6.34 1.46
CA PHE A 160 6.25 -5.47 0.45
C PHE A 160 6.76 -4.06 0.66
N ASP A 161 6.97 -3.35 -0.44
CA ASP A 161 7.18 -1.93 -0.45
C ASP A 161 5.82 -1.25 -0.68
N LEU A 162 5.35 -0.45 0.29
CA LEU A 162 4.04 0.19 0.22
C LEU A 162 3.91 1.13 -0.99
N MET A 163 5.00 1.73 -1.48
CA MET A 163 4.98 2.58 -2.67
C MET A 163 4.64 1.81 -3.95
N ASN A 164 4.84 0.49 -3.94
CA ASN A 164 4.52 -0.39 -5.07
C ASN A 164 3.13 -1.03 -4.99
N LEU A 165 2.33 -0.72 -3.96
CA LEU A 165 1.00 -1.27 -3.75
C LEU A 165 -0.12 -0.28 -4.13
N ILE A 166 -1.35 -0.80 -4.27
CA ILE A 166 -2.55 0.04 -4.48
C ILE A 166 -2.73 1.04 -3.32
N PRO A 167 -3.33 2.22 -3.57
CA PRO A 167 -3.47 3.29 -2.58
C PRO A 167 -4.15 2.83 -1.28
N GLY A 168 -5.07 1.86 -1.33
CA GLY A 168 -5.68 1.30 -0.13
C GLY A 168 -4.69 0.71 0.88
N TRP A 169 -3.60 0.06 0.45
CA TRP A 169 -2.57 -0.43 1.37
C TRP A 169 -1.82 0.71 2.04
N ARG A 170 -1.43 1.74 1.27
CA ARG A 170 -0.73 2.94 1.76
C ARG A 170 -1.55 3.74 2.78
N GLU A 171 -2.88 3.66 2.69
CA GLU A 171 -3.79 4.36 3.62
C GLU A 171 -4.15 3.56 4.87
N VAL A 172 -4.25 2.24 4.76
CA VAL A 172 -4.71 1.39 5.86
C VAL A 172 -3.54 0.93 6.73
N ILE A 173 -2.43 0.49 6.14
CA ILE A 173 -1.34 -0.14 6.90
C ILE A 173 -0.71 0.78 7.95
N PRO A 174 -0.50 2.08 7.68
CA PRO A 174 -0.04 3.02 8.72
C PRO A 174 -0.99 3.17 9.92
N GLN A 175 -2.26 2.78 9.81
CA GLN A 175 -3.21 2.81 10.93
C GLN A 175 -3.03 1.62 11.89
N PHE A 176 -2.21 0.63 11.54
CA PHE A 176 -1.88 -0.53 12.38
C PHE A 176 -0.44 -0.47 12.84
N LYS A 177 -0.16 -1.16 13.95
CA LYS A 177 1.17 -1.35 14.49
C LYS A 177 1.71 -2.72 14.09
N THR A 178 3.02 -2.77 13.93
CA THR A 178 3.80 -4.00 13.78
C THR A 178 3.78 -4.85 15.06
N SER A 179 4.48 -5.99 15.03
CA SER A 179 4.66 -6.84 16.20
C SER A 179 5.40 -6.10 17.32
N SER A 180 4.99 -6.34 18.56
CA SER A 180 5.71 -5.84 19.75
C SER A 180 7.13 -6.43 19.87
N ASN A 181 7.31 -7.67 19.45
CA ASN A 181 8.59 -8.38 19.41
C ASN A 181 8.46 -9.63 18.52
N PHE A 182 9.59 -10.29 18.27
CA PHE A 182 9.65 -11.57 17.60
C PHE A 182 10.68 -12.49 18.27
N VAL A 183 10.54 -13.79 18.04
CA VAL A 183 11.45 -14.84 18.52
C VAL A 183 11.86 -15.70 17.33
N GLU A 184 13.17 -15.81 17.10
CA GLU A 184 13.73 -16.79 16.17
C GLU A 184 13.74 -18.18 16.83
N ASN A 185 13.10 -19.15 16.19
CA ASN A 185 12.97 -20.50 16.69
C ASN A 185 14.13 -21.38 16.19
N ALA A 186 14.41 -22.47 16.91
CA ALA A 186 15.50 -23.39 16.58
C ALA A 186 15.32 -24.13 15.24
N ASP A 187 14.10 -24.16 14.71
CA ASP A 187 13.76 -24.76 13.41
C ASP A 187 13.87 -23.77 12.23
N GLY A 188 14.34 -22.55 12.49
CA GLY A 188 14.48 -21.49 11.49
C GLY A 188 13.21 -20.71 11.20
N THR A 189 12.10 -20.99 11.91
CA THR A 189 10.89 -20.17 11.84
C THR A 189 10.97 -18.96 12.76
N VAL A 190 10.09 -17.98 12.55
CA VAL A 190 9.99 -16.79 13.40
C VAL A 190 8.58 -16.72 14.00
N THR A 191 8.51 -16.52 15.31
CA THR A 191 7.26 -16.24 16.03
C THR A 191 7.12 -14.74 16.22
N PHE A 192 6.05 -14.15 15.71
CA PHE A 192 5.72 -12.74 15.93
C PHE A 192 4.68 -12.60 17.05
N ASN A 193 4.85 -11.59 17.91
CA ASN A 193 3.99 -11.38 19.08
C ASN A 193 3.25 -10.04 19.03
N ASN A 194 1.93 -10.08 19.23
CA ASN A 194 1.04 -8.93 19.26
C ASN A 194 1.20 -8.05 17.99
N TYR A 195 1.03 -8.66 16.82
CA TYR A 195 1.05 -7.98 15.52
C TYR A 195 -0.31 -7.40 15.15
N GLY A 196 -0.32 -6.37 14.32
CA GLY A 196 -1.56 -5.80 13.80
C GLY A 196 -2.35 -6.82 12.99
N LEU A 197 -3.66 -6.91 13.23
CA LEU A 197 -4.58 -7.81 12.54
C LEU A 197 -5.84 -7.03 12.19
N GLY A 198 -6.19 -7.03 10.91
CA GLY A 198 -7.39 -6.31 10.48
C GLY A 198 -7.93 -6.76 9.14
N VAL A 199 -9.03 -6.12 8.76
CA VAL A 199 -9.61 -6.21 7.43
C VAL A 199 -9.84 -4.81 6.89
N MET A 200 -9.46 -4.56 5.64
CA MET A 200 -9.90 -3.38 4.91
C MET A 200 -10.97 -3.74 3.87
N PHE A 201 -11.95 -2.86 3.76
CA PHE A 201 -13.03 -2.93 2.77
C PHE A 201 -12.93 -1.69 1.88
N LEU A 202 -12.45 -1.89 0.66
CA LEU A 202 -12.03 -0.80 -0.22
C LEU A 202 -12.96 -0.65 -1.43
N PRO A 203 -13.31 0.58 -1.81
CA PRO A 203 -13.93 0.85 -3.09
C PRO A 203 -12.93 0.59 -4.22
N SER A 204 -13.43 0.35 -5.43
CA SER A 204 -12.59 0.00 -6.58
C SER A 204 -11.56 1.09 -6.90
N GLY A 205 -11.89 2.37 -6.65
CA GLY A 205 -11.00 3.51 -6.90
C GLY A 205 -9.75 3.57 -6.00
N LEU A 206 -9.78 2.92 -4.83
CA LEU A 206 -8.61 2.70 -3.97
C LEU A 206 -7.89 1.36 -4.26
N GLY A 207 -8.36 0.63 -5.28
CA GLY A 207 -7.80 -0.61 -5.78
C GLY A 207 -7.48 -0.51 -7.26
N TYR A 208 -8.09 -1.37 -8.07
CA TYR A 208 -7.80 -1.50 -9.50
C TYR A 208 -8.72 -0.71 -10.42
N PHE A 209 -9.75 -0.05 -9.89
CA PHE A 209 -10.70 0.81 -10.61
C PHE A 209 -11.15 0.22 -11.95
N SER A 210 -10.83 0.86 -13.07
CA SER A 210 -11.19 0.45 -14.44
C SER A 210 -10.25 -0.60 -15.05
N SER A 211 -9.20 -1.01 -14.34
CA SER A 211 -8.15 -1.92 -14.83
C SER A 211 -8.40 -3.33 -14.29
N PRO A 212 -9.18 -4.18 -14.98
CA PRO A 212 -9.44 -5.53 -14.51
C PRO A 212 -8.15 -6.36 -14.48
N THR A 213 -8.05 -7.28 -13.54
CA THR A 213 -7.04 -8.35 -13.55
C THR A 213 -7.69 -9.66 -14.01
N ALA A 214 -6.92 -10.75 -14.04
CA ALA A 214 -7.47 -12.07 -14.37
C ALA A 214 -8.59 -12.53 -13.42
N THR A 215 -8.56 -12.07 -12.17
CA THR A 215 -9.45 -12.52 -11.08
C THR A 215 -10.31 -11.39 -10.49
N ILE A 216 -9.96 -10.13 -10.77
CA ILE A 216 -10.66 -8.95 -10.27
C ILE A 216 -11.32 -8.23 -11.45
N PRO A 217 -12.67 -8.27 -11.56
CA PRO A 217 -13.38 -7.49 -12.56
C PRO A 217 -13.17 -5.98 -12.36
N ALA A 218 -13.28 -5.21 -13.44
CA ALA A 218 -13.27 -3.76 -13.36
C ALA A 218 -14.39 -3.25 -12.45
N TYR A 219 -14.11 -2.17 -11.72
CA TYR A 219 -15.03 -1.52 -10.79
C TYR A 219 -15.52 -2.42 -9.66
N SER A 220 -14.69 -3.36 -9.23
CA SER A 220 -14.99 -4.23 -8.09
C SER A 220 -14.47 -3.63 -6.80
N ASN A 221 -15.32 -3.61 -5.77
CA ASN A 221 -14.85 -3.49 -4.40
C ASN A 221 -13.97 -4.69 -4.05
N ILE A 222 -12.90 -4.44 -3.31
CA ILE A 222 -11.94 -5.46 -2.91
C ILE A 222 -11.69 -5.36 -1.41
N ASN A 223 -11.44 -6.51 -0.79
CA ASN A 223 -11.24 -6.61 0.64
C ASN A 223 -9.98 -7.40 0.93
N PHE A 224 -9.29 -7.07 2.01
CA PHE A 224 -8.08 -7.75 2.42
C PHE A 224 -8.09 -8.00 3.90
N LYS A 225 -7.88 -9.24 4.32
CA LYS A 225 -7.47 -9.58 5.69
C LYS A 225 -5.95 -9.55 5.73
N PHE A 226 -5.34 -9.02 6.78
CA PHE A 226 -3.88 -8.94 6.88
C PHE A 226 -3.34 -9.09 8.30
N GLU A 227 -2.10 -9.56 8.40
CA GLU A 227 -1.29 -9.69 9.62
C GLU A 227 -0.02 -8.84 9.42
N LEU A 228 0.16 -7.74 10.16
CA LEU A 228 1.28 -6.80 10.00
C LEU A 228 2.41 -7.09 11.00
N TYR A 229 3.49 -7.66 10.51
CA TYR A 229 4.54 -8.21 11.36
C TYR A 229 5.67 -7.24 11.67
N GLN A 230 6.27 -6.63 10.64
CA GLN A 230 7.43 -5.75 10.78
C GLN A 230 7.35 -4.61 9.78
N SER A 231 8.12 -3.56 10.01
CA SER A 231 8.32 -2.48 9.05
C SER A 231 9.78 -2.01 9.07
N GLU A 232 10.17 -1.38 7.97
CA GLU A 232 11.46 -0.74 7.78
C GLU A 232 11.20 0.61 7.10
N ILE A 233 11.75 1.68 7.68
CA ILE A 233 11.66 3.01 7.09
C ILE A 233 12.37 2.98 5.74
N ALA A 234 11.66 3.37 4.68
CA ALA A 234 12.23 3.39 3.35
C ALA A 234 12.99 4.71 3.07
N ASP A 235 14.08 4.57 2.35
CA ASP A 235 14.94 5.59 1.75
C ASP A 235 15.29 4.98 0.38
N HIS A 236 14.51 5.35 -0.65
CA HIS A 236 14.43 4.58 -1.90
C HIS A 236 15.61 4.82 -2.82
N ASP A 237 16.22 6.00 -2.76
CA ASP A 237 17.37 6.41 -3.55
C ASP A 237 18.68 6.36 -2.74
N GLY A 238 18.59 6.29 -1.40
CA GLY A 238 19.71 6.07 -0.50
C GLY A 238 20.47 7.36 -0.17
N ASP A 239 19.84 8.51 -0.32
CA ASP A 239 20.44 9.81 -0.03
C ASP A 239 20.38 10.18 1.48
N GLY A 240 19.65 9.39 2.26
CA GLY A 240 19.56 9.50 3.71
C GLY A 240 18.36 10.29 4.24
N ILE A 241 17.47 10.77 3.37
CA ILE A 241 16.17 11.30 3.74
C ILE A 241 15.14 10.16 3.67
N PRO A 242 14.38 9.89 4.74
CA PRO A 242 13.30 8.91 4.67
C PRO A 242 12.24 9.33 3.66
N SER A 243 11.80 8.43 2.79
CA SER A 243 10.91 8.80 1.67
C SER A 243 9.56 9.38 2.07
N PHE A 244 9.04 9.05 3.25
CA PHE A 244 7.80 9.67 3.73
C PHE A 244 7.96 11.16 4.09
N MET A 245 9.19 11.63 4.31
CA MET A 245 9.52 13.03 4.60
C MET A 245 9.68 13.87 3.33
N GLU A 246 9.76 13.22 2.18
CA GLU A 246 9.92 13.87 0.87
C GLU A 246 8.57 14.23 0.24
N ASP A 247 7.47 13.91 0.93
CA ASP A 247 6.15 14.47 0.69
C ASP A 247 6.11 15.93 1.18
N LEU A 248 6.63 16.83 0.36
CA LEU A 248 6.82 18.24 0.71
C LEU A 248 5.49 18.98 0.91
N ASN A 249 4.44 18.54 0.24
CA ASN A 249 3.15 19.18 0.25
C ASN A 249 2.12 18.51 1.18
N GLY A 250 2.41 17.30 1.67
CA GLY A 250 1.60 16.56 2.64
C GLY A 250 0.40 15.82 2.05
N ASP A 251 0.35 15.60 0.73
CA ASP A 251 -0.75 14.92 0.05
C ASP A 251 -0.56 13.39 -0.05
N LYS A 252 0.54 12.85 0.51
CA LYS A 252 0.96 11.45 0.49
C LYS A 252 1.24 10.90 -0.90
N ASN A 253 1.55 11.76 -1.86
CA ASN A 253 1.86 11.37 -3.23
C ASN A 253 3.28 11.77 -3.62
N LEU A 254 4.27 11.01 -3.15
CA LEU A 254 5.69 11.23 -3.47
C LEU A 254 6.02 11.31 -4.97
N PHE A 255 5.15 10.86 -5.87
CA PHE A 255 5.36 10.95 -7.30
C PHE A 255 5.14 12.35 -7.89
N ASN A 256 4.62 13.32 -7.13
CA ASN A 256 4.41 14.69 -7.59
C ASN A 256 5.33 15.74 -6.92
N ASP A 257 6.13 15.34 -5.94
CA ASP A 257 7.15 16.18 -5.32
C ASP A 257 8.46 16.03 -6.11
N ASP A 258 8.76 17.02 -6.96
CA ASP A 258 9.91 17.08 -7.85
C ASP A 258 10.46 18.52 -7.81
N THR A 259 11.51 18.74 -7.01
CA THR A 259 11.99 20.07 -6.65
C THR A 259 12.67 20.79 -7.81
N ASP A 260 13.44 20.08 -8.62
CA ASP A 260 14.18 20.65 -9.76
C ASP A 260 13.41 20.54 -11.11
N ALA A 261 12.26 19.89 -11.11
CA ALA A 261 11.37 19.65 -12.23
C ALA A 261 12.01 18.80 -13.36
N ASN A 262 12.88 17.85 -13.01
CA ASN A 262 13.55 16.96 -13.97
C ASN A 262 12.74 15.69 -14.33
N ASN A 263 11.55 15.50 -13.73
CA ASN A 263 10.66 14.33 -13.82
C ASN A 263 11.14 13.08 -13.04
N VAL A 264 12.10 13.23 -12.15
CA VAL A 264 12.43 12.24 -11.12
C VAL A 264 11.94 12.84 -9.80
N PRO A 265 10.93 12.23 -9.15
CA PRO A 265 10.47 12.74 -7.87
C PRO A 265 11.57 12.61 -6.81
N ASN A 266 11.59 13.52 -5.82
CA ASN A 266 12.65 13.64 -4.82
C ASN A 266 13.05 12.29 -4.21
N PHE A 267 12.06 11.48 -3.81
CA PHE A 267 12.32 10.17 -3.19
C PHE A 267 13.02 9.13 -4.08
N LEU A 268 13.25 9.45 -5.35
CA LEU A 268 13.98 8.67 -6.33
C LEU A 268 15.18 9.44 -6.94
N ASP A 269 15.48 10.65 -6.44
CA ASP A 269 16.49 11.57 -6.97
C ASP A 269 17.51 12.02 -5.91
N GLY A 270 18.71 11.45 -5.94
CA GLY A 270 19.74 11.79 -4.93
C GLY A 270 20.40 13.17 -5.06
N ASP A 271 19.87 14.05 -5.91
CA ASP A 271 20.26 15.46 -6.12
C ASP A 271 18.98 16.29 -6.30
N ASP A 272 18.14 16.31 -5.25
CA ASP A 272 16.76 16.82 -5.25
C ASP A 272 16.57 18.18 -5.95
N ASP A 273 17.47 19.14 -5.71
CA ASP A 273 17.38 20.50 -6.26
C ASP A 273 18.21 20.70 -7.55
N GLY A 274 18.91 19.66 -7.98
CA GLY A 274 19.72 19.59 -9.18
C GLY A 274 20.86 20.63 -9.21
N ASP A 275 21.46 20.93 -8.06
CA ASP A 275 22.62 21.83 -7.93
C ASP A 275 23.98 21.13 -8.17
N ARG A 276 23.97 19.78 -8.24
CA ARG A 276 25.12 18.86 -8.42
C ARG A 276 25.87 18.52 -7.13
N VAL A 277 25.31 18.82 -5.97
CA VAL A 277 25.76 18.37 -4.66
C VAL A 277 24.70 17.38 -4.16
N LEU A 278 25.05 16.10 -4.13
CA LEU A 278 24.09 15.07 -3.69
C LEU A 278 23.45 15.43 -2.35
N THR A 279 22.15 15.21 -2.20
CA THR A 279 21.36 15.50 -0.99
C THR A 279 22.04 14.97 0.28
N ILE A 280 22.63 13.77 0.21
CA ILE A 280 23.39 13.14 1.31
C ILE A 280 24.60 13.94 1.81
N ASN A 281 25.16 14.79 0.95
CA ASN A 281 26.31 15.64 1.24
C ASN A 281 25.90 17.03 1.71
N GLU A 282 24.63 17.40 1.57
CA GLU A 282 24.08 18.66 2.07
C GLU A 282 23.53 18.54 3.50
N MET A 283 23.72 17.37 4.10
CA MET A 283 23.35 17.07 5.49
C MET A 283 24.58 16.91 6.39
N THR A 284 24.42 17.29 7.67
CA THR A 284 25.46 17.06 8.69
C THR A 284 25.36 15.67 9.30
N ARG A 285 26.50 15.10 9.72
CA ARG A 285 26.56 13.75 10.30
C ARG A 285 26.69 13.82 11.82
N GLN A 286 25.90 13.03 12.54
CA GLN A 286 26.12 12.82 13.98
C GLN A 286 26.39 11.34 14.28
N THR A 287 27.05 11.09 15.41
CA THR A 287 27.29 9.74 15.93
C THR A 287 27.05 9.72 17.41
N TYR A 288 26.17 8.81 17.85
CA TYR A 288 25.86 8.56 19.24
C TYR A 288 26.37 7.18 19.63
N THR A 289 26.91 7.07 20.84
CA THR A 289 27.30 5.79 21.44
C THR A 289 26.53 5.59 22.74
N VAL A 290 25.84 4.46 22.86
CA VAL A 290 24.97 4.12 23.98
C VAL A 290 25.47 2.81 24.58
N ASN A 291 25.94 2.86 25.84
CA ASN A 291 26.28 1.67 26.59
C ASN A 291 25.16 1.32 27.57
N LYS A 292 24.26 0.41 27.16
CA LYS A 292 23.12 -0.01 27.99
C LYS A 292 23.56 -0.66 29.31
N ALA A 293 24.77 -1.23 29.40
CA ALA A 293 25.29 -1.78 30.65
C ALA A 293 25.62 -0.69 31.70
N ASN A 294 25.86 0.54 31.25
CA ASN A 294 26.05 1.70 32.13
C ASN A 294 24.73 2.39 32.51
N GLY A 295 23.60 1.92 31.98
CA GLY A 295 22.31 2.60 32.11
C GLY A 295 22.13 3.78 31.15
N ASP A 296 22.97 3.91 30.12
CA ASP A 296 22.80 4.93 29.08
C ASP A 296 21.48 4.72 28.33
N THR A 297 20.82 5.82 28.01
CA THR A 297 19.60 5.83 27.20
C THR A 297 19.93 6.26 25.77
N GLU A 298 19.11 5.82 24.82
CA GLU A 298 19.26 6.25 23.43
C GLU A 298 18.94 7.75 23.29
N PRO A 299 19.62 8.48 22.38
CA PRO A 299 19.38 9.90 22.17
C PRO A 299 17.97 10.15 21.65
N VAL A 300 17.39 11.28 22.05
CA VAL A 300 16.27 11.87 21.33
C VAL A 300 16.85 12.63 20.15
N LEU A 301 16.46 12.26 18.93
CA LEU A 301 16.95 12.91 17.71
C LEU A 301 16.40 14.33 17.59
N ALA A 302 17.20 15.23 17.02
CA ALA A 302 16.73 16.56 16.70
C ALA A 302 15.68 16.54 15.58
N GLU A 303 14.93 17.63 15.43
CA GLU A 303 14.11 17.83 14.24
C GLU A 303 14.99 17.82 12.98
N GLY A 304 14.51 17.15 11.93
CA GLY A 304 15.28 16.92 10.70
C GLY A 304 16.48 15.98 10.85
N GLU A 305 16.57 15.21 11.95
CA GLU A 305 17.63 14.22 12.15
C GLU A 305 17.12 12.78 12.02
N TYR A 306 17.77 12.00 11.16
CA TYR A 306 17.35 10.66 10.75
C TYR A 306 18.42 9.61 11.02
N VAL A 307 17.99 8.42 11.43
CA VAL A 307 18.89 7.29 11.66
C VAL A 307 19.31 6.71 10.32
N ARG A 308 20.62 6.66 10.09
CA ARG A 308 21.22 5.98 8.93
C ARG A 308 21.64 4.55 9.25
N SER A 309 22.18 4.32 10.45
CA SER A 309 22.63 2.97 10.83
C SER A 309 22.69 2.78 12.34
N ARG A 310 22.45 1.54 12.77
CA ARG A 310 22.61 1.08 14.16
C ARG A 310 23.52 -0.15 14.16
N GLU A 311 24.57 -0.13 14.99
CA GLU A 311 25.52 -1.24 15.11
C GLU A 311 25.82 -1.52 16.59
N VAL A 312 25.80 -2.78 17.01
CA VAL A 312 26.18 -3.17 18.38
C VAL A 312 27.49 -3.94 18.35
N THR A 313 28.53 -3.37 18.94
CA THR A 313 29.86 -3.99 19.03
C THR A 313 30.35 -3.95 20.47
N GLY A 314 30.66 -5.11 21.04
CA GLY A 314 31.11 -5.22 22.44
C GLY A 314 30.11 -4.71 23.48
N GLY A 315 28.80 -4.75 23.19
CA GLY A 315 27.75 -4.25 24.06
C GLY A 315 27.51 -2.73 23.98
N ILE A 316 28.23 -2.02 23.11
CA ILE A 316 28.03 -0.60 22.83
C ILE A 316 27.23 -0.46 21.54
N LEU A 317 26.07 0.21 21.62
CA LEU A 317 25.27 0.59 20.46
C LEU A 317 25.81 1.89 19.87
N THR A 318 26.22 1.87 18.61
CA THR A 318 26.57 3.04 17.81
C THR A 318 25.40 3.38 16.89
N ILE A 319 24.92 4.62 16.95
CA ILE A 319 23.86 5.14 16.10
C ILE A 319 24.47 6.26 15.25
N LYS A 320 24.44 6.11 13.93
CA LYS A 320 24.85 7.18 13.00
C LYS A 320 23.61 7.81 12.40
N THR A 321 23.59 9.13 12.36
CA THR A 321 22.47 9.91 11.86
C THR A 321 22.93 10.93 10.82
N LEU A 322 21.96 11.39 10.05
CA LEU A 322 22.05 12.55 9.17
C LEU A 322 21.10 13.62 9.67
N LYS A 323 21.51 14.87 9.61
CA LYS A 323 20.68 16.01 10.01
C LYS A 323 20.63 17.02 8.88
N VAL A 324 19.40 17.32 8.46
CA VAL A 324 19.07 18.37 7.49
C VAL A 324 19.61 19.71 7.96
N VAL A 325 20.14 20.48 7.00
CA VAL A 325 20.69 21.81 7.23
C VAL A 325 19.76 22.84 6.59
N ASP A 326 19.55 23.94 7.28
CA ASP A 326 19.01 25.20 6.76
C ASP A 326 19.99 26.27 7.23
N ALA A 327 21.02 26.53 6.43
CA ALA A 327 22.14 27.37 6.85
C ALA A 327 21.80 28.87 6.84
N ASN A 328 20.88 29.27 5.97
CA ASN A 328 20.47 30.66 5.81
C ASN A 328 19.29 31.03 6.74
N GLY A 329 18.61 30.04 7.33
CA GLY A 329 17.51 30.19 8.27
C GLY A 329 16.21 30.65 7.61
N ASP A 330 16.01 30.36 6.33
CA ASP A 330 14.83 30.76 5.57
C ASP A 330 13.65 29.77 5.67
N GLY A 331 13.87 28.63 6.34
CA GLY A 331 12.89 27.59 6.56
C GLY A 331 12.80 26.56 5.42
N ILE A 332 13.65 26.67 4.39
CA ILE A 332 13.79 25.68 3.34
C ILE A 332 15.10 24.93 3.57
N PRO A 333 15.09 23.60 3.67
CA PRO A 333 16.31 22.81 3.71
C PRO A 333 17.28 23.12 2.57
N ASP A 334 18.58 23.12 2.85
CA ASP A 334 19.65 23.37 1.87
C ASP A 334 19.52 22.45 0.63
N HIS A 335 19.20 21.16 0.83
CA HIS A 335 19.01 20.16 -0.25
C HIS A 335 17.80 20.39 -1.16
N LEU A 336 16.96 21.38 -0.85
CA LEU A 336 15.83 21.77 -1.68
C LEU A 336 16.07 23.14 -2.34
N GLN A 337 17.30 23.66 -2.30
CA GLN A 337 17.64 25.01 -2.71
C GLN A 337 18.80 25.04 -3.71
N LYS A 338 18.48 24.99 -5.01
CA LYS A 338 19.45 25.03 -6.13
C LYS A 338 20.58 26.08 -6.06
N SER A 339 20.38 27.15 -5.28
CA SER A 339 21.37 28.22 -5.08
C SER A 339 22.37 27.97 -3.96
N VAL A 340 22.06 27.05 -3.05
CA VAL A 340 22.95 26.53 -2.02
C VAL A 340 23.69 25.36 -2.67
N THR A 341 25.02 25.33 -2.52
CA THR A 341 25.85 24.27 -3.09
C THR A 341 26.88 23.79 -2.08
N THR A 342 26.48 23.74 -0.81
CA THR A 342 27.40 23.54 0.31
C THR A 342 27.51 22.06 0.64
N ASP A 343 28.68 21.48 0.35
CA ASP A 343 29.00 20.11 0.72
C ASP A 343 29.48 20.04 2.19
N TYR A 344 28.61 19.57 3.08
CA TYR A 344 28.86 19.32 4.51
C TYR A 344 29.45 17.93 4.80
N SER A 345 29.76 17.12 3.79
CA SER A 345 30.35 15.79 3.99
C SER A 345 31.85 15.82 4.38
N LYS A 346 32.50 16.98 4.22
CA LYS A 346 33.95 17.18 4.34
C LYS A 346 34.48 17.42 5.75
#